data_AF-F8FCW5-F1
#
_entry.id   AF-F8FCW5-F1
#
_cell.length_a   1.000
_cell.length_b   1.000
_cell.length_c   1.000
_cell.angle_alpha   90.00
_cell.angle_beta   90.00
_cell.angle_gamma   90.00
#
_symmetry.space_group_name_H-M   'P 1'
#
loop_
_entity.id
_entity.type
_entity.pdbx_description
1 polymer ?
#
loop_
_entity_poly.entity_id
_entity_poly.type
_entity_poly.pdbx_seq_one_letter_code
_entity_poly.pdbx_strand_id
1 'polypeptide(L)'
;MRSVAQKISEGDLTETISIRSSDELGELSSAFNRMSANLREVISRVSGNMATLASSAEQLTVGAKETSTATDQIVTIIQEVATGSEKQVQSVESSAHAMKEMTLSVQHVAANTSDAAATALQTMEKSREGNKVVYSAVDQMKSIRDTVGGLAGANRYFNVYNLFCMVLN
;
A
#
# COMPACT_ATOMS: atom_id res chain seq x y z
N MET A 1 -81.40 -4.92 34.51
CA MET A 1 -80.84 -5.28 33.18
C MET A 1 -80.72 -4.06 32.27
N ARG A 2 -81.81 -3.33 31.93
CA ARG A 2 -81.76 -2.16 31.02
C ARG A 2 -80.72 -1.08 31.40
N SER A 3 -80.65 -0.70 32.67
CA SER A 3 -79.67 0.31 33.15
C SER A 3 -78.21 -0.15 33.01
N VAL A 4 -77.91 -1.41 33.35
CA VAL A 4 -76.55 -1.97 33.22
C VAL A 4 -76.14 -2.11 31.74
N ALA A 5 -77.08 -2.52 30.88
CA ALA A 5 -76.85 -2.59 29.44
C ALA A 5 -76.54 -1.20 28.84
N GLN A 6 -77.21 -0.15 29.34
CA GLN A 6 -76.95 1.22 28.91
C GLN A 6 -75.55 1.71 29.34
N LYS A 7 -75.15 1.47 30.59
CA LYS A 7 -73.78 1.77 31.05
C LYS A 7 -72.71 1.03 30.25
N ILE A 8 -72.92 -0.25 29.98
CA ILE A 8 -72.01 -1.05 29.12
C ILE A 8 -71.96 -0.48 27.70
N SER A 9 -73.08 -0.02 27.14
CA SER A 9 -73.10 0.64 25.81
C SER A 9 -72.39 1.99 25.80
N GLU A 10 -72.30 2.66 26.94
CA GLU A 10 -71.55 3.90 27.15
C GLU A 10 -70.05 3.62 27.44
N GLY A 11 -69.64 2.35 27.50
CA GLY A 11 -68.25 1.92 27.69
C GLY A 11 -67.88 1.56 29.13
N ASP A 12 -68.82 1.70 30.08
CA ASP A 12 -68.61 1.25 31.46
C ASP A 12 -68.84 -0.26 31.57
N LEU A 13 -67.77 -1.01 31.33
CA LEU A 13 -67.74 -2.46 31.46
C LEU A 13 -67.58 -2.93 32.90
N THR A 14 -67.57 -2.05 33.92
CA THR A 14 -67.34 -2.46 35.32
C THR A 14 -68.59 -3.03 35.98
N GLU A 15 -69.76 -2.71 35.43
CA GLU A 15 -71.06 -3.08 35.96
C GLU A 15 -71.42 -4.54 35.65
N THR A 16 -72.12 -5.19 36.58
CA THR A 16 -72.57 -6.58 36.46
C THR A 16 -74.04 -6.72 36.81
N ILE A 17 -74.76 -7.57 36.07
CA ILE A 17 -76.16 -7.89 36.35
C ILE A 17 -76.21 -8.95 37.45
N SER A 18 -76.90 -8.65 38.55
CA SER A 18 -77.21 -9.63 39.61
C SER A 18 -78.21 -10.67 39.08
N ILE A 19 -77.85 -11.94 39.11
CA ILE A 19 -78.68 -13.06 38.67
C ILE A 19 -79.57 -13.49 39.85
N ARG A 20 -80.89 -13.41 39.68
CA ARG A 20 -81.88 -13.75 40.73
C ARG A 20 -82.86 -14.85 40.32
N SER A 21 -82.87 -15.25 39.05
CA SER A 21 -83.75 -16.28 38.50
C SER A 21 -82.93 -17.35 37.79
N SER A 22 -83.47 -18.57 37.72
CA SER A 22 -82.87 -19.74 37.05
C SER A 22 -83.57 -20.06 35.72
N ASP A 23 -84.37 -19.12 35.21
CA ASP A 23 -85.07 -19.19 33.93
C ASP A 23 -84.23 -18.57 32.79
N GLU A 24 -84.83 -18.40 31.62
CA GLU A 24 -84.21 -17.81 30.43
C GLU A 24 -83.68 -16.39 30.67
N LEU A 25 -84.29 -15.61 31.58
CA LEU A 25 -83.80 -14.29 31.96
C LEU A 25 -82.53 -14.39 32.83
N GLY A 26 -82.44 -15.44 33.65
CA GLY A 26 -81.22 -15.82 34.37
C GLY A 26 -80.07 -16.17 33.42
N GLU A 27 -80.33 -17.02 32.42
CA GLU A 27 -79.33 -17.38 31.41
C GLU A 27 -78.87 -16.19 30.57
N LEU A 28 -79.80 -15.34 30.13
CA LEU A 28 -79.48 -14.11 29.39
C LEU A 28 -78.61 -13.16 30.22
N SER A 29 -78.90 -13.00 31.51
CA SER A 29 -78.09 -12.21 32.44
C SER A 29 -76.65 -12.74 32.53
N SER A 30 -76.49 -14.07 32.59
CA SER A 30 -75.19 -14.73 32.62
C SER A 30 -74.41 -14.56 31.30
N ALA A 31 -75.08 -14.70 30.15
CA ALA A 31 -74.49 -14.46 28.85
C ALA A 31 -74.01 -13.01 28.69
N PHE A 32 -74.80 -12.04 29.16
CA PHE A 32 -74.47 -10.61 29.09
C PHE A 32 -73.25 -10.26 29.97
N ASN A 33 -73.18 -10.81 31.19
CA ASN A 33 -72.00 -10.64 32.06
C ASN A 33 -70.73 -11.24 31.41
N ARG A 34 -70.83 -12.42 30.77
CA ARG A 34 -69.72 -13.02 30.02
C ARG A 34 -69.27 -12.16 28.84
N MET A 35 -70.21 -11.58 28.09
CA MET A 35 -69.89 -10.64 27.01
C MET A 35 -69.13 -9.41 27.53
N SER A 36 -69.61 -8.78 28.62
CA SER A 36 -68.94 -7.63 29.23
C SER A 36 -67.52 -7.98 29.71
N ALA A 37 -67.34 -9.16 30.34
CA ALA A 37 -66.03 -9.65 30.75
C ALA A 37 -65.08 -9.85 29.57
N ASN A 38 -65.55 -10.49 28.48
CA ASN A 38 -64.75 -10.70 27.27
C ASN A 38 -64.36 -9.38 26.60
N LEU A 39 -65.28 -8.41 26.50
CA LEU A 39 -64.98 -7.08 25.98
C LEU A 39 -63.91 -6.38 26.82
N ARG A 40 -63.98 -6.49 28.15
CA ARG A 40 -62.99 -5.93 29.07
C ARG A 40 -61.62 -6.57 28.87
N GLU A 41 -61.57 -7.88 28.68
CA GLU A 41 -60.33 -8.61 28.37
C GLU A 41 -59.74 -8.16 27.03
N VAL A 42 -60.56 -8.02 25.98
CA VAL A 42 -60.11 -7.53 24.67
C VAL A 42 -59.52 -6.12 24.79
N ILE A 43 -60.19 -5.20 25.49
CA ILE A 43 -59.68 -3.84 25.70
C ILE A 43 -58.37 -3.87 26.49
N SER A 44 -58.27 -4.70 27.52
CA SER A 44 -57.03 -4.87 28.30
C SER A 44 -55.88 -5.37 27.43
N ARG A 45 -56.12 -6.37 26.57
CA ARG A 45 -55.13 -6.90 25.63
C ARG A 45 -54.71 -5.87 24.57
N VAL A 46 -55.67 -5.11 24.03
CA VAL A 46 -55.38 -4.02 23.09
C VAL A 46 -54.51 -2.96 23.75
N SER A 47 -54.83 -2.55 24.97
CA SER A 47 -54.03 -1.59 25.74
C SER A 47 -52.60 -2.09 25.99
N GLY A 48 -52.45 -3.36 26.38
CA GLY A 48 -51.15 -3.99 26.53
C GLY A 48 -50.33 -4.01 25.23
N ASN A 49 -50.96 -4.40 24.12
CA ASN A 49 -50.32 -4.40 22.80
C ASN A 49 -49.90 -2.98 22.36
N MET A 50 -50.71 -1.95 22.66
CA MET A 50 -50.37 -0.56 22.38
C MET A 50 -49.14 -0.11 23.16
N ALA A 51 -48.99 -0.53 24.42
CA ALA A 51 -47.78 -0.25 25.21
C ALA A 51 -46.54 -0.92 24.60
N THR A 52 -46.65 -2.17 24.17
CA THR A 52 -45.56 -2.86 23.45
C THR A 52 -45.22 -2.16 22.13
N LEU A 53 -46.23 -1.76 21.35
CA LEU A 53 -46.04 -1.05 20.08
C LEU A 53 -45.33 0.29 20.29
N ALA A 54 -45.71 1.05 21.32
CA ALA A 54 -45.05 2.30 21.68
C ALA A 54 -43.56 2.06 22.01
N SER A 55 -43.27 1.04 22.83
CA SER A 55 -41.89 0.67 23.16
C SER A 55 -41.08 0.25 21.92
N SER A 56 -41.65 -0.54 21.02
CA SER A 56 -40.99 -0.92 19.76
C SER A 56 -40.73 0.29 18.85
N ALA A 57 -41.64 1.27 18.81
CA ALA A 57 -41.45 2.50 18.04
C ALA A 57 -40.32 3.38 18.63
N GLU A 58 -40.19 3.44 19.95
CA GLU A 58 -39.05 4.09 20.62
C GLU A 58 -37.73 3.40 20.26
N GLN A 59 -37.68 2.06 20.34
CA GLN A 59 -36.49 1.30 19.95
C GLN A 59 -36.12 1.50 18.48
N LEU A 60 -37.12 1.52 17.58
CA LEU A 60 -36.89 1.80 16.16
C LEU A 60 -36.31 3.21 15.95
N THR A 61 -36.80 4.20 16.70
CA THR A 61 -36.30 5.58 16.64
C THR A 61 -34.84 5.67 17.10
N VAL A 62 -34.49 4.95 18.17
CA VAL A 62 -33.10 4.83 18.64
C VAL A 62 -32.22 4.17 17.58
N GLY A 63 -32.65 3.04 17.02
CA GLY A 63 -31.91 2.34 15.96
C GLY A 63 -31.74 3.18 14.70
N ALA A 64 -32.75 3.96 14.31
CA ALA A 64 -32.67 4.90 13.20
C ALA A 64 -31.65 6.02 13.46
N LYS A 65 -31.60 6.55 14.71
CA LYS A 65 -30.62 7.54 15.13
C LYS A 65 -29.20 6.99 15.05
N GLU A 66 -28.98 5.78 15.56
CA GLU A 66 -27.69 5.10 15.53
C GLU A 66 -27.24 4.83 14.09
N THR A 67 -28.15 4.36 13.23
CA THR A 67 -27.90 4.16 11.80
C THR A 67 -27.51 5.45 11.09
N SER A 68 -28.18 6.57 11.40
CA SER A 68 -27.81 7.88 10.88
C SER A 68 -26.39 8.27 11.30
N THR A 69 -26.03 8.10 12.56
CA THR A 69 -24.68 8.40 13.06
C THR A 69 -23.61 7.52 12.40
N ALA A 70 -23.87 6.21 12.26
CA ALA A 70 -22.97 5.32 11.53
C ALA A 70 -22.79 5.75 10.06
N THR A 71 -23.86 6.23 9.43
CA THR A 71 -23.81 6.75 8.06
C THR A 71 -22.95 8.02 7.97
N ASP A 72 -23.06 8.95 8.92
CA ASP A 72 -22.20 10.15 8.98
C ASP A 72 -20.71 9.80 9.15
N GLN A 73 -20.42 8.76 9.94
CA GLN A 73 -19.05 8.23 10.08
C GLN A 73 -18.54 7.63 8.76
N ILE A 74 -19.37 6.87 8.04
CA ILE A 74 -19.03 6.33 6.72
C ILE A 74 -18.69 7.44 5.74
N VAL A 75 -19.46 8.53 5.71
CA VAL A 75 -19.17 9.70 4.86
C VAL A 75 -17.79 10.29 5.18
N THR A 76 -17.45 10.41 6.46
CA THR A 76 -16.13 10.91 6.90
C THR A 76 -15.00 10.01 6.42
N ILE A 77 -15.15 8.69 6.59
CA ILE A 77 -14.16 7.70 6.12
C ILE A 77 -13.99 7.76 4.60
N ILE A 78 -15.08 7.90 3.84
CA ILE A 78 -15.02 8.03 2.38
C ILE A 78 -14.21 9.26 1.98
N GLN A 79 -14.38 10.38 2.69
CA GLN A 79 -13.61 11.60 2.44
C GLN A 79 -12.11 11.42 2.72
N GLU A 80 -11.77 10.71 3.79
CA GLU A 80 -10.38 10.36 4.12
C GLU A 80 -9.77 9.43 3.07
N VAL A 81 -10.53 8.43 2.60
CA VAL A 81 -10.10 7.52 1.53
C VAL A 81 -9.86 8.27 0.21
N ALA A 82 -10.75 9.20 -0.16
CA ALA A 82 -10.56 10.03 -1.34
C ALA A 82 -9.28 10.87 -1.24
N THR A 83 -9.08 11.54 -0.10
CA THR A 83 -7.87 12.34 0.17
C THR A 83 -6.60 11.47 0.17
N GLY A 84 -6.66 10.28 0.75
CA GLY A 84 -5.58 9.31 0.73
C GLY A 84 -5.24 8.82 -0.68
N SER A 85 -6.26 8.61 -1.51
CA SER A 85 -6.11 8.20 -2.91
C SER A 85 -5.42 9.28 -3.74
N GLU A 86 -5.78 10.56 -3.56
CA GLU A 86 -5.09 11.68 -4.21
C GLU A 86 -3.61 11.75 -3.84
N LYS A 87 -3.27 11.56 -2.55
CA LYS A 87 -1.87 11.49 -2.10
C LYS A 87 -1.12 10.30 -2.70
N GLN A 88 -1.80 9.17 -2.87
CA GLN A 88 -1.22 7.99 -3.50
C GLN A 88 -0.90 8.26 -4.97
N VAL A 89 -1.77 8.94 -5.71
CA VAL A 89 -1.51 9.37 -7.09
C VAL A 89 -0.24 10.24 -7.16
N GLN A 90 -0.13 11.26 -6.31
CA GLN A 90 1.06 12.13 -6.26
C GLN A 90 2.35 11.36 -5.95
N SER A 91 2.28 10.37 -5.05
CA SER A 91 3.42 9.52 -4.69
C SER A 91 3.85 8.61 -5.85
N VAL A 92 2.88 8.09 -6.60
CA VAL A 92 3.13 7.26 -7.79
C VAL A 92 3.76 8.11 -8.90
N GLU A 93 3.27 9.32 -9.15
CA GLU A 93 3.86 10.24 -10.13
C GLU A 93 5.31 10.61 -9.77
N SER A 94 5.56 10.90 -8.49
CA SER A 94 6.92 11.18 -8.00
C SER A 94 7.85 9.97 -8.18
N SER A 95 7.34 8.76 -7.90
CA SER A 95 8.10 7.52 -8.11
C SER A 95 8.40 7.26 -9.59
N ALA A 96 7.43 7.51 -10.47
CA ALA A 96 7.62 7.41 -11.92
C ALA A 96 8.68 8.40 -12.42
N HIS A 97 8.68 9.62 -11.88
CA HIS A 97 9.72 10.61 -12.19
C HIS A 97 11.11 10.15 -11.72
N ALA A 98 11.24 9.66 -10.49
CA ALA A 98 12.50 9.13 -9.98
C ALA A 98 13.02 7.93 -10.81
N MET A 99 12.13 7.05 -11.25
CA MET A 99 12.49 5.93 -12.15
C MET A 99 12.98 6.42 -13.52
N LYS A 100 12.42 7.51 -14.04
CA LYS A 100 12.89 8.14 -15.28
C LYS A 100 14.31 8.67 -15.12
N GLU A 101 14.59 9.39 -14.03
CA GLU A 101 15.93 9.90 -13.72
C GLU A 101 16.95 8.77 -13.50
N MET A 102 16.53 7.69 -12.85
CA MET A 102 17.35 6.48 -12.69
C MET A 102 17.71 5.87 -14.05
N THR A 103 16.74 5.78 -14.97
CA THR A 103 16.97 5.24 -16.32
C THR A 103 18.00 6.09 -17.08
N LEU A 104 17.90 7.42 -17.01
CA LEU A 104 18.87 8.33 -17.62
C LEU A 104 20.27 8.16 -16.99
N SER A 105 20.33 8.01 -15.67
CA SER A 105 21.59 7.78 -14.95
C SER A 105 22.26 6.47 -15.38
N VAL A 106 21.48 5.39 -15.52
CA VAL A 106 21.98 4.09 -16.00
C VAL A 106 22.51 4.19 -17.42
N GLN A 107 21.83 4.92 -18.32
CA GLN A 107 22.31 5.17 -19.68
C GLN A 107 23.64 5.93 -19.67
N HIS A 108 23.78 6.94 -18.81
CA HIS A 108 25.02 7.70 -18.66
C HIS A 108 26.19 6.83 -18.14
N VAL A 109 25.92 5.97 -17.16
CA VAL A 109 26.92 5.01 -16.66
C VAL A 109 27.35 4.04 -17.76
N ALA A 110 26.40 3.52 -18.56
CA ALA A 110 26.71 2.63 -19.68
C ALA A 110 27.59 3.32 -20.73
N ALA A 111 27.28 4.56 -21.10
CA ALA A 111 28.08 5.36 -22.03
C ALA A 111 29.51 5.58 -21.50
N ASN A 112 29.65 6.04 -20.25
CA ASN A 112 30.96 6.25 -19.62
C ASN A 112 31.78 4.96 -19.53
N THR A 113 31.13 3.82 -19.28
CA THR A 113 31.80 2.52 -19.24
C THR A 113 32.32 2.10 -20.62
N SER A 114 31.54 2.37 -21.67
CA SER A 114 31.97 2.16 -23.06
C SER A 114 33.18 3.03 -23.42
N ASP A 115 33.16 4.31 -23.05
CA ASP A 115 34.26 5.25 -23.29
C ASP A 115 35.54 4.85 -22.53
N ALA A 116 35.39 4.40 -21.28
CA ALA A 116 36.50 3.88 -20.48
C ALA A 116 37.11 2.62 -21.12
N ALA A 117 36.29 1.70 -21.64
CA ALA A 117 36.75 0.52 -22.35
C ALA A 117 37.51 0.89 -23.63
N ALA A 118 37.00 1.84 -24.42
CA ALA A 118 37.69 2.33 -25.61
C ALA A 118 39.05 2.97 -25.28
N THR A 119 39.10 3.78 -24.22
CA THR A 119 40.33 4.41 -23.73
C THR A 119 41.35 3.38 -23.23
N ALA A 120 40.90 2.33 -22.55
CA ALA A 120 41.77 1.23 -22.11
C ALA A 120 42.39 0.49 -23.30
N LEU A 121 41.60 0.22 -24.35
CA LEU A 121 42.11 -0.40 -25.59
C LEU A 121 43.17 0.47 -26.28
N GLN A 122 42.95 1.79 -26.37
CA GLN A 122 43.94 2.71 -26.92
C GLN A 122 45.23 2.74 -26.09
N THR A 123 45.10 2.72 -24.76
CA THR A 123 46.24 2.71 -23.83
C THR A 123 47.05 1.42 -23.97
N MET A 124 46.39 0.28 -24.15
CA MET A 124 47.04 -1.00 -24.44
C MET A 124 47.84 -0.95 -25.74
N GLU A 125 47.27 -0.42 -26.82
CA GLU A 125 47.99 -0.31 -28.10
C GLU A 125 49.19 0.62 -27.99
N LYS A 126 49.04 1.78 -27.32
CA LYS A 126 50.15 2.71 -27.08
C LYS A 126 51.25 2.11 -26.22
N SER A 127 50.88 1.31 -25.22
CA SER A 127 51.85 0.57 -24.40
C SER A 127 52.59 -0.49 -25.22
N ARG A 128 51.92 -1.16 -26.16
CA ARG A 128 52.53 -2.12 -27.10
C ARG A 128 53.48 -1.44 -28.06
N GLU A 129 53.12 -0.28 -28.58
CA GLU A 129 53.97 0.57 -29.41
C GLU A 129 55.23 1.02 -28.63
N GLY A 130 55.06 1.54 -27.42
CA GLY A 130 56.16 1.94 -26.55
C GLY A 130 57.11 0.78 -26.20
N ASN A 131 56.56 -0.41 -25.97
CA ASN A 131 57.36 -1.61 -25.70
C ASN A 131 58.26 -1.98 -26.90
N LYS A 132 57.76 -1.85 -28.15
CA LYS A 132 58.60 -2.02 -29.36
C LYS A 132 59.74 -1.01 -29.40
N VAL A 133 59.48 0.25 -29.06
CA VAL A 133 60.51 1.31 -29.01
C VAL A 133 61.60 0.96 -27.99
N VAL A 134 61.23 0.48 -26.80
CA VAL A 134 62.18 0.01 -25.79
C VAL A 134 63.04 -1.15 -26.30
N TYR A 135 62.44 -2.14 -26.97
CA TYR A 135 63.21 -3.24 -27.57
C TYR A 135 64.22 -2.75 -28.62
N SER A 136 63.82 -1.83 -29.50
CA SER A 136 64.74 -1.21 -30.47
C SER A 136 65.87 -0.44 -29.79
N ALA A 137 65.60 0.30 -28.71
CA ALA A 137 66.63 1.01 -27.97
C ALA A 137 67.63 0.05 -27.29
N VAL A 138 67.15 -1.06 -26.73
CA VAL A 138 68.00 -2.12 -26.16
C VAL A 138 68.89 -2.74 -27.24
N ASP A 139 68.36 -3.00 -28.43
CA ASP A 139 69.12 -3.55 -29.55
C ASP A 139 70.21 -2.59 -30.04
N GLN A 140 69.88 -1.31 -30.20
CA GLN A 140 70.86 -0.26 -30.50
C GLN A 140 71.95 -0.18 -29.43
N MET A 141 71.62 -0.30 -28.15
CA MET A 141 72.60 -0.32 -27.06
C MET A 141 73.53 -1.55 -27.11
N LYS A 142 73.05 -2.70 -27.61
CA LYS A 142 73.92 -3.86 -27.87
C LYS A 142 74.89 -3.55 -29.01
N SER A 143 74.40 -3.01 -30.12
CA SER A 143 75.25 -2.63 -31.26
C SER A 143 76.33 -1.60 -30.88
N ILE A 144 75.99 -0.60 -30.07
CA ILE A 144 76.95 0.36 -29.51
C ILE A 144 78.02 -0.36 -28.68
N ARG A 145 77.60 -1.25 -27.78
CA ARG A 145 78.53 -2.02 -26.94
C ARG A 145 79.51 -2.84 -27.76
N ASP A 146 79.03 -3.52 -28.79
CA ASP A 146 79.86 -4.34 -29.67
C ASP A 146 80.86 -3.48 -30.45
N THR A 147 80.42 -2.33 -30.96
CA THR A 147 81.28 -1.37 -31.67
C THR A 147 82.36 -0.80 -30.76
N VAL A 148 82.00 -0.38 -29.54
CA VAL A 148 82.95 0.12 -28.53
C VAL A 148 83.94 -0.97 -28.10
N GLY A 149 83.47 -2.20 -27.93
CA GLY A 149 84.31 -3.36 -27.64
C GLY A 149 85.33 -3.64 -28.76
N GLY A 150 84.89 -3.58 -30.01
CA GLY A 150 85.75 -3.72 -31.19
C GLY A 150 86.82 -2.63 -31.29
N LEU A 151 86.44 -1.37 -31.07
CA LEU A 151 87.37 -0.23 -31.00
C LEU A 151 88.46 -0.43 -29.93
N ALA A 152 88.07 -0.87 -28.73
CA ALA A 152 89.02 -1.16 -27.66
C ALA A 152 89.96 -2.33 -28.00
N GLY A 153 89.48 -3.34 -28.72
CA GLY A 153 90.29 -4.43 -29.26
C GLY A 153 91.32 -3.96 -30.30
N ALA A 154 90.87 -3.17 -31.28
CA ALA A 154 91.74 -2.59 -32.32
C ALA A 154 92.83 -1.69 -31.72
N ASN A 155 92.50 -0.88 -30.71
CA ASN A 155 93.48 -0.03 -30.03
C ASN A 155 94.56 -0.84 -29.28
N ARG A 156 94.18 -1.99 -28.69
CA ARG A 156 95.16 -2.92 -28.08
C ARG A 156 96.09 -3.53 -29.13
N TYR A 157 95.55 -3.97 -30.26
CA TYR A 157 96.35 -4.47 -31.38
C TYR A 157 97.31 -3.41 -31.91
N PHE A 158 96.83 -2.18 -32.09
CA PHE A 158 97.66 -1.06 -32.53
C PHE A 158 98.80 -0.78 -31.55
N ASN A 159 98.54 -0.75 -30.24
CA ASN A 159 99.57 -0.54 -29.23
C ASN A 159 100.63 -1.65 -29.20
N VAL A 160 100.21 -2.93 -29.28
CA VAL A 160 101.15 -4.07 -29.32
C VAL A 160 101.99 -4.05 -30.61
N TYR A 161 101.36 -3.75 -31.75
CA TYR A 161 102.06 -3.59 -33.02
C TYR A 161 103.09 -2.46 -32.97
N ASN A 162 102.73 -1.30 -32.41
CA ASN A 162 103.64 -0.15 -32.28
C ASN A 162 104.83 -0.49 -31.37
N LEU A 163 104.57 -1.16 -30.24
CA LEU A 163 105.63 -1.63 -29.33
C LEU A 163 106.56 -2.65 -30.00
N PHE A 164 106.01 -3.58 -30.78
CA PHE A 164 106.78 -4.56 -31.54
C PHE A 164 107.67 -3.90 -32.60
N CYS A 165 107.13 -2.94 -33.36
CA CYS A 165 107.90 -2.15 -34.32
C CYS A 165 109.02 -1.32 -33.66
N MET A 166 108.81 -0.86 -32.42
CA MET A 166 109.79 -0.07 -31.67
C MET A 166 110.93 -0.92 -31.08
N VAL A 167 110.71 -2.20 -30.83
CA VAL A 167 111.74 -3.15 -30.33
C VAL A 167 112.59 -3.74 -31.47
N LEU A 168 112.07 -3.74 -32.70
CA LEU A 168 112.75 -4.29 -33.88
C LEU A 168 113.62 -3.28 -34.66
N ASN A 169 113.74 -2.04 -34.17
CA ASN A 169 114.49 -0.95 -34.79
C ASN A 169 115.52 -0.41 -33.79
#